data_AF-R7L9Y2-F1
#
_entry.id   AF-R7L9Y2-F1
#
_cell.length_a   1.000
_cell.length_b   1.000
_cell.length_c   1.000
_cell.angle_alpha   90.00
_cell.angle_beta   90.00
_cell.angle_gamma   90.00
#
_symmetry.space_group_name_H-M   'P 1'
#
loop_
_entity.id
_entity.type
_entity.pdbx_description
1 polymer ?
#
loop_
_entity_poly.entity_id
_entity_poly.type
_entity_poly.pdbx_seq_one_letter_code
_entity_poly.pdbx_strand_id
1 'polypeptide(L)'
;MKSTINIILRFSALLLLCILLAFLSFLAYYFYTGIDWGYPGGEISFVGLSKEDVAKKLGGIKSIYNGTSKIVVAINGDNYKYFDKPDDILKNEFVSKSNCWGVNYRSNKRVFYLQILIFGDDGRVKSQYIKKSWDGL
;
A
#
# COMPACT_ATOMS: atom_id res chain seq x y z
N MET A 1 53.45 -0.53 -29.64
CA MET A 1 52.84 -1.59 -28.82
C MET A 1 52.49 -1.15 -27.40
N LYS A 2 53.42 -0.67 -26.55
CA LYS A 2 53.11 -0.24 -25.17
C LYS A 2 52.04 0.86 -25.06
N SER A 3 52.05 1.85 -25.97
CA SER A 3 51.06 2.95 -26.01
C SER A 3 49.64 2.44 -26.32
N THR A 4 49.49 1.61 -27.35
CA THR A 4 48.20 1.02 -27.75
C THR A 4 47.61 0.13 -26.65
N ILE A 5 48.44 -0.65 -25.96
CA ILE A 5 48.01 -1.51 -24.83
C ILE A 5 47.51 -0.64 -23.66
N ASN A 6 48.21 0.46 -23.33
CA ASN A 6 47.77 1.39 -22.29
C ASN A 6 46.45 2.09 -22.63
N ILE A 7 46.20 2.39 -23.91
CA ILE A 7 44.93 2.98 -24.36
C ILE A 7 43.80 1.96 -24.17
N ILE A 8 43.99 0.72 -24.63
CA ILE A 8 43.00 -0.36 -24.46
C ILE A 8 42.68 -0.61 -22.98
N LEU A 9 43.71 -0.70 -22.12
CA LEU A 9 43.54 -0.89 -20.68
C LEU A 9 42.71 0.23 -20.04
N ARG A 10 42.94 1.49 -20.44
CA ARG A 10 42.17 2.65 -19.94
C ARG A 10 40.71 2.60 -20.40
N PHE A 11 40.46 2.25 -21.66
CA PHE A 11 39.10 2.09 -22.17
C PHE A 11 38.37 0.93 -21.51
N SER A 12 39.02 -0.22 -21.31
CA SER A 12 38.44 -1.36 -20.60
C SER A 12 38.14 -1.03 -19.14
N ALA A 13 39.02 -0.30 -18.46
CA ALA A 13 38.78 0.17 -17.09
C ALA A 13 37.59 1.15 -17.02
N LEU A 14 37.48 2.07 -17.98
CA LEU A 14 36.36 3.00 -18.07
C LEU A 14 35.03 2.25 -18.32
N LEU A 15 35.03 1.27 -19.22
CA LEU A 15 33.86 0.44 -19.51
C LEU A 15 33.42 -0.36 -18.29
N LEU A 16 34.36 -0.99 -17.59
CA LEU A 16 34.10 -1.71 -16.33
C LEU A 16 33.53 -0.79 -15.26
N LEU A 17 34.05 0.44 -15.12
CA LEU A 17 33.53 1.44 -14.20
C LEU A 17 32.08 1.82 -14.57
N CYS A 18 31.77 2.03 -15.85
CA CYS A 18 30.42 2.33 -16.30
C CYS A 18 29.44 1.18 -15.99
N ILE A 19 29.85 -0.07 -16.22
CA ILE A 19 29.03 -1.26 -15.91
C ILE A 19 28.79 -1.36 -14.40
N LEU A 20 29.83 -1.13 -13.59
CA LEU A 20 29.72 -1.15 -12.14
C LEU A 20 28.76 -0.06 -11.64
N LEU A 21 28.88 1.17 -12.16
CA LEU A 21 27.99 2.27 -11.79
C LEU A 21 26.54 2.01 -12.20
N ALA A 22 26.31 1.43 -13.37
CA ALA A 22 24.98 1.01 -13.81
C ALA A 22 24.40 -0.06 -12.88
N PHE A 23 25.20 -1.06 -12.50
CA PHE A 23 24.78 -2.12 -11.58
C PHE A 23 24.47 -1.57 -10.18
N LEU A 24 25.33 -0.71 -9.63
CA LEU A 24 25.12 -0.08 -8.33
C LEU A 24 23.87 0.82 -8.34
N SER A 25 23.62 1.55 -9.42
CA SER A 25 22.42 2.37 -9.57
C SER A 25 21.15 1.51 -9.61
N PHE A 26 21.18 0.40 -10.35
CA PHE A 26 20.10 -0.58 -10.37
C PHE A 26 19.86 -1.17 -8.96
N LEU A 27 20.93 -1.54 -8.26
CA LEU A 27 20.84 -2.12 -6.92
C LEU A 27 20.28 -1.11 -5.91
N ALA A 28 20.74 0.14 -5.96
CA ALA A 28 20.22 1.23 -5.14
C ALA A 28 18.72 1.48 -5.40
N TYR A 29 18.30 1.48 -6.66
CA TYR A 29 16.89 1.57 -7.03
C TYR A 29 16.07 0.37 -6.54
N TYR A 30 16.61 -0.84 -6.67
CA TYR A 30 15.98 -2.06 -6.18
C TYR A 30 15.75 -2.02 -4.67
N PHE A 31 16.75 -1.61 -3.90
CA PHE A 31 16.62 -1.41 -2.46
C PHE A 31 15.67 -0.26 -2.12
N TYR A 32 15.80 0.90 -2.78
CA TYR A 32 14.93 2.05 -2.54
C TYR A 32 13.44 1.72 -2.75
N THR A 33 13.12 0.98 -3.81
CA THR A 33 11.74 0.52 -4.08
C THR A 33 11.31 -0.70 -3.25
N GLY A 34 12.27 -1.40 -2.61
CA GLY A 34 12.01 -2.51 -1.69
C GLY A 34 11.82 -2.04 -0.25
N ILE A 35 12.40 -0.91 0.12
CA ILE A 35 12.26 -0.30 1.44
C ILE A 35 10.86 0.27 1.58
N ASP A 36 10.17 -0.18 2.63
CA ASP A 36 8.91 0.37 3.06
C ASP A 36 9.14 1.65 3.86
N TRP A 37 9.26 2.79 3.17
CA TRP A 37 9.52 4.11 3.78
C TRP A 37 8.36 4.66 4.66
N GLY A 38 7.33 3.86 4.93
CA GLY A 38 6.08 4.35 5.51
C GLY A 38 5.27 5.21 4.53
N TYR A 39 4.00 5.45 4.84
CA TYR A 39 3.14 6.29 4.01
C TYR A 39 3.44 7.77 4.29
N PRO A 40 3.82 8.59 3.28
CA PRO A 40 3.94 10.03 3.47
C PRO A 40 2.53 10.60 3.75
N GLY A 41 2.20 10.78 5.03
CA GLY A 41 0.88 11.22 5.50
C GLY A 41 0.36 10.53 6.76
N GLY A 42 0.99 9.43 7.20
CA GLY A 42 0.59 8.72 8.43
C GLY A 42 -0.69 7.86 8.28
N GLU A 43 -1.15 7.27 9.38
CA GLU A 43 -2.45 6.59 9.42
C GLU A 43 -3.59 7.57 9.18
N ILE A 44 -4.60 7.15 8.41
CA ILE A 44 -5.81 7.97 8.27
C ILE A 44 -6.55 7.89 9.59
N SER A 45 -6.73 9.02 10.30
CA SER A 45 -7.47 8.97 11.56
C SER A 45 -8.96 8.73 11.30
N PHE A 46 -9.48 7.59 11.76
CA PHE A 46 -10.90 7.25 11.77
C PHE A 46 -11.49 7.17 13.17
N VAL A 47 -10.65 7.22 14.22
CA VAL A 47 -11.09 7.14 15.62
C VAL A 47 -12.20 8.16 15.89
N GLY A 48 -13.29 7.69 16.49
CA GLY A 48 -14.47 8.49 16.85
C GLY A 48 -15.50 8.67 15.74
N LEU A 49 -15.19 8.32 14.49
CA LEU A 49 -16.13 8.39 13.36
C LEU A 49 -17.15 7.26 13.41
N SER A 50 -18.37 7.54 12.96
CA SER A 50 -19.40 6.51 12.72
C SER A 50 -19.09 5.71 11.46
N LYS A 51 -19.78 4.58 11.29
CA LYS A 51 -19.70 3.77 10.05
C LYS A 51 -20.06 4.59 8.79
N GLU A 52 -21.03 5.50 8.91
CA GLU A 52 -21.43 6.41 7.83
C GLU A 52 -20.30 7.38 7.45
N ASP A 53 -19.67 7.98 8.44
CA ASP A 53 -18.59 8.95 8.21
C ASP A 53 -17.33 8.26 7.70
N VAL A 54 -17.04 7.05 8.18
CA VAL A 54 -15.99 6.19 7.63
C VAL A 54 -16.26 5.91 6.15
N ALA A 55 -17.47 5.44 5.79
CA ALA A 55 -17.81 5.14 4.41
C ALA A 55 -17.66 6.36 3.49
N LYS A 56 -18.18 7.53 3.89
CA LYS A 56 -18.02 8.79 3.14
C LYS A 56 -16.55 9.15 2.96
N LYS A 57 -15.75 9.04 4.02
CA LYS A 57 -14.31 9.34 3.99
C LYS A 57 -13.56 8.39 3.05
N LEU A 58 -13.93 7.11 3.01
CA LEU A 58 -13.40 6.14 2.05
C LEU A 58 -13.73 6.49 0.60
N GLY A 59 -14.89 7.09 0.33
CA GLY A 59 -15.25 7.59 -1.00
C GLY A 59 -14.34 8.68 -1.55
N GLY A 60 -13.79 9.51 -0.66
CA GLY A 60 -12.80 10.52 -1.03
C GLY A 60 -11.39 9.95 -1.22
N ILE A 61 -11.15 8.72 -0.76
CA ILE A 61 -9.85 8.06 -0.85
C ILE A 61 -9.85 7.22 -2.12
N LYS A 62 -9.13 7.66 -3.15
CA LYS A 62 -8.87 6.81 -4.32
C LYS A 62 -8.14 5.55 -3.85
N SER A 63 -8.80 4.41 -3.97
CA SER A 63 -8.20 3.11 -3.72
C SER A 63 -6.91 2.98 -4.53
N ILE A 64 -5.80 2.77 -3.83
CA ILE A 64 -4.47 2.54 -4.44
C ILE A 64 -4.37 1.08 -4.92
N TYR A 65 -5.45 0.29 -4.76
CA TYR A 65 -5.50 -1.09 -5.20
C TYR A 65 -5.67 -1.20 -6.70
N ASN A 66 -4.58 -1.60 -7.36
CA ASN A 66 -4.56 -2.17 -8.70
C ASN A 66 -5.12 -1.29 -9.82
N GLY A 67 -5.10 0.04 -9.66
CA GLY A 67 -5.66 0.99 -10.65
C GLY A 67 -7.18 0.93 -10.77
N THR A 68 -7.85 0.07 -10.01
CA THR A 68 -9.30 0.00 -9.91
C THR A 68 -9.78 0.97 -8.84
N SER A 69 -10.65 1.89 -9.22
CA SER A 69 -11.29 2.89 -8.35
C SER A 69 -12.29 2.31 -7.33
N LYS A 70 -12.14 1.02 -6.96
CA LYS A 70 -13.06 0.31 -6.06
C LYS A 70 -12.63 0.44 -4.61
N ILE A 71 -13.58 0.72 -3.74
CA ILE A 71 -13.41 0.74 -2.29
C ILE A 71 -13.38 -0.71 -1.79
N VAL A 72 -12.36 -1.08 -1.03
CA VAL A 72 -12.21 -2.44 -0.49
C VAL A 72 -12.40 -2.40 1.02
N VAL A 73 -13.29 -3.27 1.51
CA VAL A 73 -13.56 -3.47 2.94
C VAL A 73 -13.45 -4.96 3.26
N ALA A 74 -12.49 -5.32 4.10
CA ALA A 74 -12.29 -6.65 4.64
C ALA A 74 -13.09 -6.80 5.94
N ILE A 75 -14.11 -7.64 5.94
CA ILE A 75 -14.89 -7.95 7.14
C ILE A 75 -14.05 -8.85 8.04
N ASN A 76 -13.93 -8.49 9.32
CA ASN A 76 -13.05 -9.17 10.31
C ASN A 76 -11.58 -9.26 9.86
N GLY A 77 -11.18 -8.41 8.90
CA GLY A 77 -9.80 -8.36 8.41
C GLY A 77 -9.41 -9.42 7.38
N ASP A 78 -10.34 -10.31 6.95
CA ASP A 78 -10.03 -11.41 6.02
C ASP A 78 -11.07 -11.62 4.90
N ASN A 79 -12.35 -11.21 5.06
CA ASN A 79 -13.38 -11.39 4.02
C ASN A 79 -13.60 -10.10 3.22
N TYR A 80 -12.95 -10.00 2.06
CA TYR A 80 -12.93 -8.81 1.21
C TYR A 80 -14.22 -8.60 0.43
N LYS A 81 -14.75 -7.38 0.50
CA LYS A 81 -15.85 -6.87 -0.33
C LYS A 81 -15.40 -5.63 -1.08
N TYR A 82 -15.87 -5.52 -2.32
CA TYR A 82 -15.48 -4.48 -3.26
C TYR A 82 -16.71 -3.64 -3.61
N PHE A 83 -16.59 -2.33 -3.53
CA PHE A 83 -17.69 -1.39 -3.73
C PHE A 83 -17.29 -0.29 -4.70
N ASP A 84 -18.20 0.09 -5.59
CA ASP A 84 -17.97 1.20 -6.51
C ASP A 84 -18.36 2.55 -5.90
N LYS A 85 -19.29 2.55 -4.93
CA LYS A 85 -19.77 3.75 -4.24
C LYS A 85 -19.75 3.58 -2.72
N PRO A 86 -19.48 4.66 -1.96
CA PRO A 86 -19.53 4.66 -0.49
C PRO A 86 -20.85 4.16 0.08
N ASP A 87 -21.96 4.59 -0.51
CA ASP A 87 -23.31 4.28 0.00
C ASP A 87 -23.62 2.78 -0.06
N ASP A 88 -22.94 2.03 -0.94
CA ASP A 88 -23.16 0.60 -1.11
C ASP A 88 -22.47 -0.22 -0.02
N ILE A 89 -21.49 0.37 0.69
CA ILE A 89 -20.79 -0.26 1.82
C ILE A 89 -21.79 -0.57 2.94
N LEU A 90 -22.64 0.40 3.29
CA LEU A 90 -23.60 0.27 4.38
C LEU A 90 -24.83 -0.56 4.02
N LYS A 91 -25.16 -0.66 2.72
CA LYS A 91 -26.22 -1.55 2.23
C LYS A 91 -25.83 -3.02 2.30
N ASN A 92 -24.53 -3.32 2.42
CA ASN A 92 -24.06 -4.68 2.60
C ASN A 92 -24.27 -5.14 4.05
N GLU A 93 -25.16 -6.11 4.26
CA GLU A 93 -25.54 -6.61 5.58
C GLU A 93 -24.36 -7.13 6.42
N PHE A 94 -23.37 -7.76 5.78
CA PHE A 94 -22.20 -8.29 6.49
C PHE A 94 -21.27 -7.18 6.96
N VAL A 95 -21.09 -6.14 6.13
CA VAL A 95 -20.25 -5.00 6.48
C VAL A 95 -20.94 -4.18 7.57
N SER A 96 -22.21 -3.81 7.38
CA SER A 96 -22.94 -2.96 8.33
C SER A 96 -23.07 -3.59 9.72
N LYS A 97 -23.25 -4.92 9.81
CA LYS A 97 -23.30 -5.66 11.09
C LYS A 97 -21.94 -5.96 11.71
N SER A 98 -20.85 -5.89 10.95
CA SER A 98 -19.51 -6.17 11.48
C SER A 98 -19.00 -5.05 12.38
N ASN A 99 -18.39 -5.42 13.50
CA ASN A 99 -17.68 -4.49 14.38
C ASN A 99 -16.19 -4.34 14.02
N CYS A 100 -15.72 -5.04 12.99
CA CYS A 100 -14.33 -4.99 12.54
C CYS A 100 -14.25 -4.86 11.03
N TRP A 101 -13.73 -3.73 10.55
CA TRP A 101 -13.53 -3.45 9.13
C TRP A 101 -12.05 -3.24 8.84
N GLY A 102 -11.48 -3.97 7.89
CA GLY A 102 -10.19 -3.66 7.28
C GLY A 102 -10.41 -2.81 6.04
N VAL A 103 -10.07 -1.53 6.09
CA VAL A 103 -10.21 -0.64 4.93
C VAL A 103 -8.87 -0.53 4.22
N ASN A 104 -8.93 -0.39 2.89
CA ASN A 104 -7.73 -0.34 2.08
C ASN A 104 -6.86 0.87 2.47
N TYR A 105 -5.62 0.61 2.86
CA TYR A 105 -4.68 1.64 3.31
C TYR A 105 -3.54 1.81 2.30
N ARG A 106 -2.88 0.71 1.89
CA ARG A 106 -1.75 0.77 0.94
C ARG A 106 -1.51 -0.56 0.23
N SER A 107 -0.98 -0.51 -0.98
CA SER A 107 -0.30 -1.63 -1.63
C SER A 107 1.15 -1.23 -2.00
N ASN A 108 2.11 -2.14 -1.80
CA ASN A 108 3.46 -2.01 -2.33
C ASN A 108 3.90 -3.37 -2.88
N LYS A 109 4.03 -3.47 -4.21
CA LYS A 109 4.30 -4.74 -4.91
C LYS A 109 3.28 -5.81 -4.50
N ARG A 110 3.70 -6.88 -3.80
CA ARG A 110 2.84 -7.99 -3.34
C ARG A 110 2.34 -7.84 -1.89
N VAL A 111 2.68 -6.72 -1.26
CA VAL A 111 2.31 -6.45 0.13
C VAL A 111 1.12 -5.51 0.15
N PHE A 112 0.12 -5.88 0.92
CA PHE A 112 -1.06 -5.06 1.17
C PHE A 112 -1.09 -4.66 2.64
N TYR A 113 -1.50 -3.43 2.88
CA TYR A 113 -1.72 -2.91 4.22
C TYR A 113 -3.19 -2.55 4.33
N LEU A 114 -3.83 -3.17 5.29
CA LEU A 114 -5.19 -2.84 5.69
C LEU A 114 -5.12 -2.00 6.95
N GLN A 115 -5.93 -0.97 7.01
CA GLN A 115 -6.19 -0.29 8.26
C GLN A 115 -7.43 -0.92 8.89
N ILE A 116 -7.21 -1.65 9.97
CA ILE A 116 -8.28 -2.31 10.72
C ILE A 116 -8.92 -1.28 11.64
N LEU A 117 -10.24 -1.19 11.59
CA LEU A 117 -11.11 -0.32 12.35
C LEU A 117 -11.98 -1.20 13.24
N ILE A 118 -11.89 -1.00 14.56
CA ILE A 118 -12.75 -1.68 15.53
C ILE A 118 -13.82 -0.69 15.99
N PHE A 119 -15.07 -1.05 15.76
CA PHE A 119 -16.24 -0.29 16.17
C PHE A 119 -16.70 -0.75 17.56
N GLY A 120 -17.06 0.21 18.41
CA GLY A 120 -17.76 -0.04 19.66
C GLY A 120 -19.26 -0.23 19.45
N ASP A 121 -19.95 -0.54 20.53
CA ASP A 121 -21.42 -0.76 20.53
C ASP A 121 -22.21 0.49 20.13
N ASP A 122 -21.61 1.69 20.27
CA ASP A 122 -22.15 2.97 19.81
C ASP A 122 -21.99 3.18 18.29
N GLY A 123 -21.46 2.20 17.56
CA GLY A 123 -21.29 2.25 16.10
C GLY A 123 -20.13 3.13 15.65
N ARG A 124 -19.25 3.56 16.57
CA ARG A 124 -18.09 4.43 16.28
C ARG A 124 -16.77 3.71 16.41
N VAL A 125 -15.76 4.13 15.65
CA VAL A 125 -14.41 3.56 15.72
C VAL A 125 -13.79 3.86 17.09
N LYS A 126 -13.49 2.82 17.87
CA LYS A 126 -12.83 2.91 19.19
C LYS A 126 -11.32 2.78 19.08
N SER A 127 -10.86 1.93 18.17
CA SER A 127 -9.44 1.71 17.93
C SER A 127 -9.18 1.40 16.47
N GLN A 128 -7.96 1.69 16.04
CA GLN A 128 -7.48 1.38 14.70
C GLN A 128 -6.03 0.88 14.77
N TYR A 129 -5.64 0.06 13.81
CA TYR A 129 -4.25 -0.37 13.65
C TYR A 129 -3.99 -0.83 12.22
N ILE A 130 -2.72 -0.89 11.82
CA ILE A 130 -2.32 -1.40 10.50
C ILE A 130 -2.06 -2.91 10.58
N LYS A 131 -2.71 -3.68 9.71
CA LYS A 131 -2.41 -5.09 9.45
C LYS A 131 -1.71 -5.22 8.10
N LYS A 132 -0.53 -5.84 8.10
CA LYS A 132 0.17 -6.24 6.88
C LYS A 132 -0.39 -7.57 6.41
N SER A 133 -0.81 -7.65 5.16
CA SER A 133 -1.23 -8.87 4.48
C SER A 133 -0.31 -9.13 3.29
N TRP A 134 0.01 -10.39 3.07
CA TRP A 134 0.78 -10.85 1.92
C TRP A 134 -0.17 -11.60 1.00
N ASP A 135 -0.07 -11.30 -0.29
CA ASP A 135 -0.96 -11.74 -1.35
C ASP A 135 -2.37 -11.11 -1.29
N GLY A 136 -2.82 -10.68 -2.47
CA GLY A 136 -4.08 -9.96 -2.69
C GLY A 136 -5.28 -10.90 -2.75
N LEU A 137 -5.19 -12.04 -2.04
CA LEU A 137 -6.17 -13.11 -1.87
C LEU A 137 -5.87 -13.85 -0.56
#